data_AF-A0A1H4CAW0-F1
#
_entry.id   AF-A0A1H4CAW0-F1
#
_cell.length_a   1.000
_cell.length_b   1.000
_cell.length_c   1.000
_cell.angle_alpha   90.00
_cell.angle_beta   90.00
_cell.angle_gamma   90.00
#
_symmetry.space_group_name_H-M   'P 1'
#
loop_
_entity.id
_entity.type
_entity.pdbx_description
1 polymer ?
#
loop_
_entity_poly.entity_id
_entity_poly.type
_entity_poly.pdbx_seq_one_letter_code
_entity_poly.pdbx_strand_id
1 'polypeptide(L)'
;MATGKYQITELKKCTADYRNILGDERKDELHDRIIEIIVDDKKYRDKDYTASRLAADLGTNCRYISAVMTERFHTNFNGLMNKHRIEEAMTLLAEEEYRDKSISEIGAMVGFGTRQAFYASFFRFLNTTPREFRVKHLGPKKRKRYSKKA
;
A
#
# COMPACT_ATOMS: atom_id res chain seq x y z
N MET A 1 30.51 9.16 -8.22
CA MET A 1 29.15 9.70 -8.40
C MET A 1 28.16 8.66 -7.84
N ALA A 2 27.54 8.93 -6.69
CA ALA A 2 26.87 7.92 -5.87
C ALA A 2 25.37 7.74 -6.16
N THR A 3 24.98 6.47 -6.26
CA THR A 3 23.67 5.85 -5.95
C THR A 3 22.45 6.17 -6.80
N GLY A 4 22.07 5.18 -7.61
CA GLY A 4 20.78 5.10 -8.28
C GLY A 4 19.61 5.06 -7.31
N LYS A 5 18.46 5.58 -7.76
CA LYS A 5 17.18 5.48 -7.06
C LYS A 5 16.13 5.41 -8.14
N TYR A 6 15.20 4.47 -7.98
CA TYR A 6 14.10 4.13 -8.90
C TYR A 6 14.51 3.18 -10.04
N GLN A 7 14.75 1.90 -9.70
CA GLN A 7 14.34 0.83 -10.62
C GLN A 7 12.82 0.94 -10.80
N ILE A 8 12.39 1.62 -11.85
CA ILE A 8 11.08 1.37 -12.42
C ILE A 8 11.25 0.01 -13.11
N THR A 9 10.82 -1.07 -12.44
CA THR A 9 10.74 -2.36 -13.13
C THR A 9 9.71 -2.17 -14.23
N GLU A 10 10.18 -2.14 -15.48
CA GLU A 10 9.30 -2.23 -16.64
C GLU A 10 8.34 -3.38 -16.39
N LEU A 11 7.04 -3.08 -16.39
CA LEU A 11 6.01 -4.10 -16.46
C LEU A 11 6.30 -4.88 -17.74
N LYS A 12 6.90 -6.08 -17.59
CA LYS A 12 7.01 -7.05 -18.67
C LYS A 12 5.63 -7.13 -19.31
N LYS A 13 5.51 -6.64 -20.55
CA LYS A 13 4.36 -6.90 -21.40
C LYS A 13 4.29 -8.41 -21.60
N CYS A 14 3.59 -9.09 -20.70
CA CYS A 14 3.17 -10.45 -20.94
C CYS A 14 1.98 -10.33 -21.91
N THR A 15 2.35 -10.35 -23.18
CA THR A 15 1.63 -10.72 -24.40
C THR A 15 0.17 -11.20 -24.24
N ALA A 16 -0.77 -10.32 -24.61
CA ALA A 16 -2.09 -10.48 -25.26
C ALA A 16 -2.99 -11.75 -25.14
N ASP A 17 -2.52 -12.94 -24.74
CA ASP A 17 -3.31 -14.19 -24.82
C ASP A 17 -3.99 -14.61 -23.50
N TYR A 18 -3.83 -13.84 -22.42
CA TYR A 18 -4.16 -14.31 -21.06
C TYR A 18 -5.62 -14.10 -20.60
N ARG A 19 -6.42 -13.32 -21.34
CA ARG A 19 -7.79 -12.94 -20.91
C ARG A 19 -8.77 -14.13 -20.82
N ASN A 20 -8.47 -15.23 -21.53
CA ASN A 20 -9.34 -16.40 -21.66
C ASN A 20 -8.92 -17.64 -20.83
N ILE A 21 -7.91 -17.55 -19.96
CA ILE A 21 -7.44 -18.73 -19.20
C ILE A 21 -8.35 -19.05 -18.00
N LEU A 22 -9.07 -18.05 -17.49
CA LEU A 22 -9.93 -18.18 -16.32
C LEU A 22 -11.34 -17.72 -16.71
N GLY A 23 -12.36 -18.54 -16.44
CA GLY A 23 -13.76 -18.14 -16.61
C GLY A 23 -14.10 -16.99 -15.67
N ASP A 24 -15.05 -16.14 -16.07
CA ASP A 24 -15.41 -14.93 -15.30
C ASP A 24 -15.87 -15.26 -13.88
N GLU A 25 -16.67 -16.31 -13.69
CA GLU A 25 -17.11 -16.77 -12.36
C GLU A 25 -15.93 -17.06 -11.42
N ARG A 26 -14.88 -17.71 -11.94
CA ARG A 26 -13.69 -18.04 -11.14
C ARG A 26 -12.79 -16.82 -10.90
N LYS A 27 -12.83 -15.81 -11.79
CA LYS A 27 -12.18 -14.52 -11.53
C LYS A 27 -12.89 -13.78 -10.41
N ASP A 28 -14.22 -13.82 -10.38
CA ASP A 28 -15.03 -13.18 -9.36
C ASP A 28 -14.86 -13.86 -7.99
N GLU A 29 -14.87 -15.20 -7.95
CA GLU A 29 -14.55 -15.96 -6.74
C GLU A 29 -13.16 -15.61 -6.19
N LEU A 30 -12.14 -15.57 -7.05
CA LEU A 30 -10.80 -15.18 -6.63
C LEU A 30 -10.74 -13.71 -6.19
N HIS A 31 -11.48 -12.81 -6.83
CA HIS A 31 -11.55 -11.42 -6.44
C HIS A 31 -12.04 -11.29 -4.99
N ASP A 32 -13.13 -11.97 -4.64
CA ASP A 32 -13.73 -11.88 -3.32
C ASP A 32 -12.81 -12.46 -2.25
N ARG A 33 -12.19 -13.61 -2.52
CA ARG A 33 -11.21 -14.20 -1.61
C ARG A 33 -9.93 -13.35 -1.46
N ILE A 34 -9.53 -12.63 -2.51
CA ILE A 34 -8.40 -11.68 -2.43
C ILE A 34 -8.77 -10.52 -1.51
N ILE A 35 -9.99 -9.98 -1.62
CA ILE A 35 -10.49 -8.91 -0.72
C ILE A 35 -10.49 -9.41 0.72
N GLU A 36 -11.05 -10.59 0.99
CA GLU A 36 -11.13 -11.18 2.33
C GLU A 36 -9.72 -11.27 2.97
N ILE A 37 -8.76 -11.87 2.28
CA ILE A 37 -7.40 -12.02 2.80
C ILE A 37 -6.69 -10.67 2.95
N ILE A 38 -6.87 -9.74 2.00
CA ILE A 38 -6.13 -8.47 2.08
C ILE A 38 -6.75 -7.55 3.13
N VAL A 39 -8.06 -7.37 3.09
CA VAL A 39 -8.80 -6.35 3.84
C VAL A 39 -9.21 -6.86 5.21
N ASP A 40 -9.88 -8.02 5.28
CA ASP A 40 -10.46 -8.52 6.53
C ASP A 40 -9.35 -9.06 7.46
N ASP A 41 -8.44 -9.86 6.90
CA ASP A 41 -7.24 -10.34 7.61
C ASP A 41 -6.14 -9.28 7.73
N LYS A 42 -6.34 -8.09 7.13
CA LYS A 42 -5.39 -6.96 7.11
C LYS A 42 -3.99 -7.36 6.70
N LYS A 43 -3.82 -8.34 5.79
CA LYS A 43 -2.51 -8.77 5.30
C LYS A 43 -1.74 -7.65 4.62
N TYR A 44 -2.41 -6.57 4.19
CA TYR A 44 -1.72 -5.36 3.73
C TYR A 44 -0.76 -4.78 4.78
N ARG A 45 -0.97 -4.98 6.09
CA ARG A 45 -0.04 -4.51 7.14
C ARG A 45 1.27 -5.29 7.18
N ASP A 46 1.28 -6.53 6.68
CA ASP A 46 2.51 -7.31 6.59
C ASP A 46 3.34 -6.83 5.39
N LYS A 47 4.52 -6.30 5.70
CA LYS A 47 5.49 -5.79 4.70
C LYS A 47 6.08 -6.92 3.85
N ASP A 48 6.12 -8.14 4.37
CA ASP A 48 6.71 -9.32 3.73
C ASP A 48 5.64 -10.15 3.00
N TYR A 49 4.38 -9.68 3.01
CA TYR A 49 3.29 -10.30 2.27
C TYR A 49 3.37 -9.95 0.78
N THR A 50 3.54 -10.98 -0.04
CA THR A 50 3.77 -10.86 -1.48
C THR A 50 2.67 -11.55 -2.28
N ALA A 51 2.56 -11.22 -3.57
CA ALA A 51 1.64 -11.90 -4.48
C ALA A 51 1.85 -13.43 -4.52
N SER A 52 3.07 -13.89 -4.27
CA SER A 52 3.38 -15.33 -4.18
C SER A 52 2.79 -15.97 -2.93
N ARG A 53 2.80 -15.27 -1.79
CA ARG A 53 2.15 -15.75 -0.57
C ARG A 53 0.64 -15.77 -0.75
N LEU A 54 0.06 -14.71 -1.31
CA LEU A 54 -1.36 -14.67 -1.66
C LEU A 54 -1.77 -15.83 -2.59
N ALA A 55 -0.94 -16.16 -3.59
CA ALA A 55 -1.20 -17.29 -4.47
C ALA A 55 -1.17 -18.63 -3.69
N ALA A 56 -0.21 -18.81 -2.77
CA ALA A 56 -0.13 -19.99 -1.93
C ALA A 56 -1.35 -20.11 -0.99
N ASP A 57 -1.73 -19.02 -0.32
CA ASP A 57 -2.86 -18.96 0.61
C ASP A 57 -4.20 -19.25 -0.09
N LEU A 58 -4.33 -18.82 -1.35
CA LEU A 58 -5.52 -19.09 -2.16
C LEU A 58 -5.49 -20.45 -2.87
N GLY A 59 -4.40 -21.21 -2.77
CA GLY A 59 -4.22 -22.49 -3.48
C GLY A 59 -4.17 -22.32 -5.01
N THR A 60 -3.64 -21.19 -5.48
CA THR A 60 -3.62 -20.80 -6.89
C THR A 60 -2.19 -20.45 -7.34
N ASN A 61 -2.04 -19.84 -8.52
CA ASN A 61 -0.76 -19.38 -9.04
C ASN A 61 -0.72 -17.86 -9.21
N CYS A 62 0.49 -17.29 -9.23
CA CYS A 62 0.71 -15.85 -9.40
C CYS A 62 0.15 -15.30 -10.73
N ARG A 63 0.00 -16.15 -11.76
CA ARG A 63 -0.57 -15.77 -13.05
C ARG A 63 -2.06 -15.47 -12.91
N TYR A 64 -2.83 -16.28 -12.19
CA TYR A 64 -4.25 -16.03 -11.94
C TYR A 64 -4.47 -14.80 -11.07
N ILE A 65 -3.66 -14.62 -10.03
CA ILE A 65 -3.67 -13.38 -9.24
C ILE A 65 -3.43 -12.17 -10.15
N SER A 66 -2.43 -12.22 -11.04
CA SER A 66 -2.14 -11.09 -11.93
C SER A 66 -3.27 -10.79 -12.91
N ALA A 67 -3.96 -11.83 -13.41
CA ALA A 67 -5.13 -11.69 -14.27
C ALA A 67 -6.27 -10.98 -13.54
N VAL A 68 -6.63 -11.46 -12.34
CA VAL A 68 -7.70 -10.86 -11.52
C VAL A 68 -7.35 -9.42 -11.11
N MET A 69 -6.10 -9.17 -10.73
CA MET A 69 -5.60 -7.82 -10.40
C MET A 69 -5.81 -6.84 -11.56
N THR A 70 -5.52 -7.27 -12.79
CA THR A 70 -5.65 -6.43 -13.98
C THR A 70 -7.12 -6.25 -14.40
N GLU A 71 -7.89 -7.32 -14.41
CA GLU A 71 -9.25 -7.34 -14.97
C GLU A 71 -10.34 -6.90 -14.00
N ARG A 72 -10.18 -7.16 -12.69
CA ARG A 72 -11.17 -6.80 -11.66
C ARG A 72 -10.74 -5.61 -10.81
N PHE A 73 -9.48 -5.59 -10.36
CA PHE A 73 -8.98 -4.50 -9.51
C PHE A 73 -8.41 -3.32 -10.30
N HIS A 74 -8.19 -3.48 -11.60
CA HIS A 74 -7.55 -2.49 -12.49
C HIS A 74 -6.22 -1.93 -11.93
N THR A 75 -5.48 -2.75 -11.20
CA THR A 75 -4.24 -2.38 -10.54
C THR A 75 -3.32 -3.59 -10.43
N ASN A 76 -2.10 -3.42 -9.95
CA ASN A 76 -1.25 -4.55 -9.59
C ASN A 76 -1.34 -4.83 -8.08
N PHE A 77 -0.85 -5.99 -7.65
CA PHE A 77 -0.87 -6.39 -6.23
C PHE A 77 -0.31 -5.29 -5.30
N ASN A 78 0.85 -4.71 -5.64
CA ASN A 78 1.45 -3.63 -4.84
C ASN A 78 0.56 -2.38 -4.80
N GLY A 79 -0.13 -2.07 -5.89
CA GLY A 79 -1.09 -0.97 -5.97
C GLY A 79 -2.29 -1.21 -5.06
N LEU A 80 -2.86 -2.42 -5.05
CA LEU A 80 -3.95 -2.79 -4.17
C LEU A 80 -3.53 -2.70 -2.70
N MET A 81 -2.39 -3.29 -2.35
CA MET A 81 -1.82 -3.23 -0.99
C MET A 81 -1.61 -1.78 -0.58
N ASN A 82 -0.90 -0.99 -1.39
CA ASN A 82 -0.61 0.41 -1.07
C ASN A 82 -1.88 1.26 -0.95
N LYS A 83 -2.93 0.98 -1.74
CA LYS A 83 -4.23 1.68 -1.60
C LYS A 83 -4.76 1.54 -0.18
N HIS A 84 -4.90 0.31 0.32
CA HIS A 84 -5.40 0.06 1.67
C HIS A 84 -4.46 0.56 2.77
N ARG A 85 -3.13 0.45 2.56
CA ARG A 85 -2.15 1.03 3.49
C ARG A 85 -2.29 2.55 3.62
N ILE A 86 -2.54 3.25 2.51
CA ILE A 86 -2.72 4.70 2.51
C ILE A 86 -4.06 5.09 3.13
N GLU A 87 -5.13 4.37 2.83
CA GLU A 87 -6.45 4.56 3.47
C GLU A 87 -6.34 4.45 4.99
N GLU A 88 -5.68 3.41 5.51
CA GLU A 88 -5.44 3.31 6.96
C GLU A 88 -4.52 4.43 7.47
N ALA A 89 -3.46 4.77 6.74
CA ALA A 89 -2.56 5.84 7.15
C ALA A 89 -3.29 7.19 7.25
N MET A 90 -4.26 7.48 6.39
CA MET A 90 -5.08 8.69 6.48
C MET A 90 -5.82 8.75 7.81
N THR A 91 -6.47 7.65 8.20
CA THR A 91 -7.17 7.52 9.49
C THR A 91 -6.21 7.79 10.64
N LEU A 92 -5.06 7.10 10.68
CA LEU A 92 -4.06 7.29 11.73
C LEU A 92 -3.43 8.70 11.74
N LEU A 93 -3.36 9.38 10.59
CA LEU A 93 -2.84 10.76 10.53
C LEU A 93 -3.88 11.80 10.98
N ALA A 94 -5.16 11.45 10.97
CA ALA A 94 -6.27 12.31 11.37
C ALA A 94 -6.73 12.10 12.82
N GLU A 95 -6.19 11.10 13.53
CA GLU A 95 -6.52 10.80 14.92
C GLU A 95 -5.55 11.48 15.91
N GLU A 96 -6.11 12.06 16.99
CA GLU A 96 -5.32 12.75 18.03
C GLU A 96 -4.41 11.78 18.82
N GLU A 97 -4.83 10.52 19.01
CA GLU A 97 -4.03 9.49 19.69
C GLU A 97 -2.67 9.27 19.00
N TYR A 98 -2.63 9.43 17.68
CA TYR A 98 -1.46 9.21 16.86
C TYR A 98 -0.67 10.48 16.55
N ARG A 99 -1.07 11.63 17.12
CA ARG A 99 -0.44 12.94 16.89
C ARG A 99 1.02 13.01 17.32
N ASP A 100 1.38 12.24 18.35
CA ASP A 100 2.74 12.18 18.85
C ASP A 100 3.65 11.26 18.04
N LYS A 101 3.09 10.33 17.27
CA LYS A 101 3.86 9.45 16.40
C LYS A 101 4.40 10.21 15.20
N SER A 102 5.64 9.94 14.83
CA SER A 102 6.24 10.45 13.61
C SER A 102 5.55 9.88 12.37
N ILE A 103 5.64 10.60 11.26
CA ILE A 103 5.12 10.16 9.96
C ILE A 103 5.74 8.81 9.54
N SER A 104 7.00 8.57 9.92
CA SER A 104 7.70 7.32 9.62
C SER A 104 7.17 6.15 10.44
N GLU A 105 6.82 6.37 11.71
CA GLU A 105 6.18 5.34 12.54
C GLU A 105 4.80 4.97 11.99
N ILE A 106 3.99 5.94 11.56
CA ILE A 106 2.70 5.66 10.91
C ILE A 106 2.90 4.82 9.64
N GLY A 107 3.88 5.18 8.81
CA GLY A 107 4.21 4.40 7.62
C GLY A 107 4.58 2.95 7.95
N ALA A 108 5.35 2.72 9.01
CA ALA A 108 5.71 1.38 9.47
C ALA A 108 4.51 0.60 10.01
N MET A 109 3.60 1.26 10.74
CA MET A 109 2.39 0.64 11.31
C MET A 109 1.45 0.10 10.24
N VAL A 110 1.31 0.83 9.13
CA VAL A 110 0.48 0.39 8.00
C VAL A 110 1.22 -0.55 7.05
N GLY A 111 2.44 -0.98 7.36
CA GLY A 111 3.16 -2.01 6.58
C GLY A 111 4.09 -1.50 5.47
N PHE A 112 4.46 -0.22 5.45
CA PHE A 112 5.54 0.24 4.54
C PHE A 112 6.92 -0.15 5.09
N GLY A 113 7.71 -0.83 4.26
CA GLY A 113 9.08 -1.20 4.61
C GLY A 113 10.07 -0.02 4.63
N THR A 114 9.78 1.09 3.92
CA THR A 114 10.64 2.29 3.91
C THR A 114 9.83 3.57 3.90
N ARG A 115 10.41 4.63 4.48
CA ARG A 115 9.81 5.97 4.47
C ARG A 115 9.59 6.50 3.06
N GLN A 116 10.54 6.25 2.16
CA GLN A 116 10.50 6.73 0.77
C GLN A 116 9.32 6.11 0.02
N ALA A 117 9.11 4.79 0.17
CA ALA A 117 7.96 4.11 -0.41
C ALA A 117 6.64 4.69 0.11
N PHE A 118 6.54 4.92 1.43
CA PHE A 118 5.35 5.53 2.02
C PHE A 118 5.03 6.90 1.44
N TYR A 119 6.00 7.81 1.42
CA TYR A 119 5.79 9.17 0.90
C TYR A 119 5.42 9.15 -0.59
N ALA A 120 6.09 8.32 -1.40
CA ALA A 120 5.80 8.19 -2.82
C ALA A 120 4.38 7.66 -3.08
N SER A 121 3.97 6.61 -2.36
CA SER A 121 2.61 6.08 -2.45
C SER A 121 1.58 7.11 -1.98
N PHE A 122 1.78 7.73 -0.83
CA PHE A 122 0.84 8.72 -0.28
C PHE A 122 0.62 9.89 -1.25
N PHE A 123 1.70 10.43 -1.81
CA PHE A 123 1.61 11.51 -2.80
C PHE A 123 0.93 11.05 -4.08
N ARG A 124 1.22 9.84 -4.58
CA ARG A 124 0.57 9.29 -5.78
C ARG A 124 -0.94 9.11 -5.62
N PHE A 125 -1.41 8.74 -4.43
CA PHE A 125 -2.83 8.52 -4.16
C PHE A 125 -3.58 9.82 -3.83
N LEU A 126 -2.96 10.76 -3.12
CA LEU A 126 -3.66 11.92 -2.55
C LEU A 126 -3.16 13.28 -3.06
N ASN A 127 -2.11 13.31 -3.89
CA ASN A 127 -1.44 14.52 -4.38
C ASN A 127 -1.02 15.50 -3.27
N THR A 128 -0.78 14.99 -2.07
CA THR A 128 -0.31 15.78 -0.90
C THR A 128 0.65 14.94 -0.08
N THR A 129 1.47 15.57 0.75
CA THR A 129 2.38 14.84 1.64
C THR A 129 1.66 14.39 2.92
N PRO A 130 2.09 13.29 3.57
CA PRO A 130 1.50 12.86 4.85
C PRO A 130 1.54 13.94 5.94
N ARG A 131 2.57 14.81 5.89
CA ARG A 131 2.73 15.92 6.84
C ARG A 131 1.68 17.00 6.61
N GLU A 132 1.49 17.42 5.36
CA GLU A 132 0.46 18.40 4.99
C GLU A 132 -0.93 17.86 5.32
N PHE A 133 -1.18 16.58 4.99
CA PHE A 133 -2.42 15.90 5.35
C PHE A 133 -2.69 15.97 6.85
N ARG A 134 -1.71 15.63 7.70
CA ARG A 134 -1.85 15.73 9.16
C ARG A 134 -2.13 17.15 9.62
N VAL A 135 -1.42 18.14 9.10
CA VAL A 135 -1.61 19.55 9.49
C VAL A 135 -3.00 20.04 9.07
N LYS A 136 -3.50 19.60 7.91
CA LYS A 136 -4.85 19.94 7.44
C LYS A 136 -5.97 19.41 8.36
N HIS A 137 -5.78 18.24 8.97
CA HIS A 137 -6.82 17.61 9.80
C HIS A 137 -6.68 17.90 11.31
N LEU A 138 -5.45 17.97 11.84
CA LEU A 138 -5.19 18.16 13.28
C LEU A 138 -4.60 19.54 13.63
N GLY A 139 -4.27 20.36 12.62
CA GLY A 139 -3.55 21.62 12.80
C GLY A 139 -2.06 21.44 13.11
N PRO A 140 -1.28 22.54 13.12
CA PRO A 140 0.16 22.49 13.37
C PRO A 140 0.47 22.05 14.80
N LYS A 141 1.43 21.13 14.95
CA LYS A 141 1.92 20.72 16.28
C LYS A 141 2.62 21.92 16.94
N LYS A 142 2.17 22.33 18.12
CA LYS A 142 2.85 23.35 18.93
C LYS A 142 4.27 22.85 19.24
N ARG A 143 5.29 23.56 18.76
CA ARG A 143 6.70 23.21 19.05
C ARG A 143 6.91 23.31 20.57
N LYS A 144 7.29 22.21 21.23
CA LYS A 144 7.85 22.29 22.58
C LYS A 144 9.15 23.10 22.47
N ARG A 145 9.17 24.30 23.04
CA ARG A 145 10.39 25.09 23.21
C ARG A 145 11.33 24.26 24.08
N TYR A 146 12.32 23.61 23.48
CA TYR A 146 13.44 23.08 24.25
C TYR A 146 14.21 24.29 24.79
N SER A 147 14.13 24.50 26.10
CA SER A 147 15.06 25.36 26.82
C SER A 147 16.46 24.78 26.60
N LYS A 148 17.33 25.53 25.90
CA LYS A 148 18.77 25.29 25.97
C LYS A 148 19.15 25.57 27.43
N LYS A 149 19.44 24.51 28.20
CA LYS A 149 20.20 24.65 29.44
C LYS A 149 21.56 25.24 29.05
N ALA A 150 21.84 26.41 29.62
CA ALA A 150 23.13 27.09 29.56
C ALA A 150 24.21 26.29 30.28
#